data_AF-A0A4Y2RG26-F1
#
_entry.id   AF-A0A4Y2RG26-F1
#
_cell.length_a   1.000
_cell.length_b   1.000
_cell.length_c   1.000
_cell.angle_alpha   90.00
_cell.angle_beta   90.00
_cell.angle_gamma   90.00
#
_symmetry.space_group_name_H-M   'P 1'
#
loop_
_entity.id
_entity.type
_entity.pdbx_description
1 polymer ?
#
loop_
_entity_poly.entity_id
_entity_poly.type
_entity_poly.pdbx_seq_one_letter_code
_entity_poly.pdbx_strand_id
1 'polypeptide(L)'
;MKARFYPKLEFPKLFTGIGKFKNLTRIKLKNNAKPYTIMVPRRVAIPMKDVLQKKLNEIITQEIIETVDEASEWRAPMVIVPKSKEIYDYALIFQN
;
A
#
# COMPACT_ATOMS: atom_id res chain seq x y z
N MET A 1 5.25 45.67 -6.08
CA MET A 1 5.58 44.43 -5.34
C MET A 1 5.05 43.25 -6.12
N LYS A 2 5.87 42.25 -6.48
CA LYS A 2 5.34 41.00 -7.05
C LYS A 2 4.75 40.17 -5.90
N ALA A 3 3.51 39.73 -6.04
CA ALA A 3 2.90 38.82 -5.07
C ALA A 3 3.77 37.57 -4.93
N ARG A 4 4.05 37.18 -3.69
CA ARG A 4 4.86 36.00 -3.39
C ARG A 4 4.02 34.77 -3.73
N PHE A 5 4.56 33.87 -4.55
CA PHE A 5 3.90 32.63 -4.94
C PHE A 5 3.67 31.75 -3.70
N TYR A 6 2.42 31.34 -3.45
CA TYR A 6 2.06 30.48 -2.31
C TYR A 6 1.38 29.21 -2.83
N PRO A 7 2.16 28.16 -3.18
CA PRO A 7 1.64 27.00 -3.90
C PRO A 7 0.51 26.26 -3.17
N LYS A 8 0.50 26.24 -1.84
CA LYS A 8 -0.58 25.61 -1.06
C LYS A 8 -1.93 26.36 -1.20
N LEU A 9 -1.89 27.67 -1.36
CA LEU A 9 -3.08 28.50 -1.57
C LEU A 9 -3.53 28.46 -3.03
N GLU A 10 -2.58 28.42 -3.95
CA GLU A 10 -2.86 28.44 -5.39
C GLU A 10 -3.25 27.06 -5.93
N PHE A 11 -2.73 25.98 -5.35
CA PHE A 11 -2.98 24.60 -5.78
C PHE A 11 -3.38 23.69 -4.61
N PRO A 12 -4.41 24.03 -3.81
CA PRO A 12 -4.76 23.27 -2.61
C PRO A 12 -5.04 21.79 -2.92
N LYS A 13 -5.61 21.50 -4.09
CA LYS A 13 -5.90 20.14 -4.57
C LYS A 13 -4.66 19.25 -4.72
N LEU A 14 -3.49 19.83 -4.99
CA LEU A 14 -2.23 19.07 -5.13
C LEU A 14 -1.64 18.65 -3.79
N PHE A 15 -2.12 19.22 -2.69
CA PHE A 15 -1.59 18.98 -1.34
C PHE A 15 -2.57 18.21 -0.42
N THR A 16 -3.63 17.63 -1.00
CA THR A 16 -4.65 16.87 -0.26
C THR A 16 -4.84 15.49 -0.86
N GLY A 17 -4.96 14.47 -0.01
CA GLY A 17 -5.26 13.10 -0.43
C GLY A 17 -4.10 12.39 -1.12
N ILE A 18 -4.42 11.30 -1.82
CA ILE A 18 -3.46 10.48 -2.58
C ILE A 18 -3.79 10.66 -4.07
N GLY A 19 -2.76 10.91 -4.87
CA GLY A 19 -2.91 11.04 -6.31
C GLY A 19 -3.00 9.67 -6.99
N LYS A 20 -3.80 9.59 -8.06
CA LYS A 20 -3.89 8.42 -8.94
C LYS A 20 -3.34 8.78 -10.32
N PHE A 21 -2.32 8.05 -10.77
CA PHE A 21 -1.83 8.20 -12.14
C PHE A 21 -2.89 7.68 -13.12
N LYS A 22 -3.11 8.42 -14.21
CA LYS A 22 -4.10 8.04 -15.24
C LYS A 22 -3.69 6.80 -16.03
N ASN A 23 -2.38 6.54 -16.14
CA ASN A 23 -1.84 5.51 -16.99
C ASN A 23 -1.53 4.26 -16.18
N LEU A 24 -1.86 3.10 -16.75
CA LEU A 24 -1.49 1.81 -16.19
C LEU A 24 0.02 1.59 -16.32
N THR A 25 0.62 1.10 -15.24
CA THR A 25 2.03 0.70 -15.24
C THR A 25 2.12 -0.82 -15.28
N ARG A 26 2.87 -1.35 -16.25
CA ARG A 26 3.15 -2.79 -16.34
C ARG A 26 4.50 -3.10 -15.70
N ILE A 27 4.49 -3.92 -14.65
CA ILE A 27 5.72 -4.46 -14.04
C ILE A 27 6.30 -5.52 -14.99
N LYS A 28 7.55 -5.35 -15.42
CA LYS A 28 8.25 -6.33 -16.27
C LYS A 28 9.00 -7.33 -15.40
N LEU A 29 8.72 -8.62 -15.59
CA LEU A 29 9.47 -9.69 -14.94
C LEU A 29 10.83 -9.90 -15.62
N LYS A 30 11.82 -10.35 -14.85
CA LYS A 30 13.09 -10.83 -15.40
C LYS A 30 12.87 -12.14 -16.17
N ASN A 31 13.76 -12.43 -17.12
CA ASN A 31 13.76 -13.74 -17.78
C ASN A 31 13.90 -14.85 -16.73
N ASN A 32 13.05 -15.89 -16.84
CA ASN A 32 12.99 -17.03 -15.93
C ASN A 32 12.59 -16.68 -14.47
N ALA A 33 11.90 -15.56 -14.23
CA ALA A 33 11.30 -15.28 -12.93
C ALA A 33 10.33 -16.40 -12.54
N LYS A 34 10.49 -16.93 -11.32
CA LYS A 34 9.63 -17.98 -10.78
C LYS A 34 8.65 -17.40 -9.77
N PRO A 35 7.39 -17.84 -9.76
CA PRO A 35 6.43 -17.41 -8.76
C PRO A 35 6.92 -17.67 -7.34
N TYR A 36 6.80 -16.66 -6.48
CA TYR A 36 7.00 -16.80 -5.05
C TYR A 36 5.63 -16.88 -4.37
N THR A 37 5.35 -18.01 -3.72
CA THR A 37 4.09 -18.22 -3.01
C THR A 37 4.32 -18.81 -1.63
N ILE A 38 3.62 -18.25 -0.64
CA ILE A 38 3.49 -18.83 0.69
C ILE A 38 2.11 -19.48 0.81
N MET A 39 2.06 -20.68 1.37
CA MET A 39 0.78 -21.37 1.61
C MET A 39 0.05 -20.84 2.84
N VAL A 40 0.80 -20.35 3.84
CA VAL A 40 0.25 -19.90 5.12
C VAL A 40 0.66 -18.44 5.37
N PRO A 41 -0.30 -17.53 5.61
CA PRO A 41 0.01 -16.15 5.95
C PRO A 41 0.67 -16.04 7.33
N ARG A 42 1.45 -14.99 7.54
CA ARG A 42 2.04 -14.71 8.86
C ARG A 42 0.96 -14.39 9.88
N ARG A 43 1.13 -14.94 11.09
CA ARG A 43 0.23 -14.67 12.22
C ARG A 43 0.35 -13.21 12.65
N VAL A 44 -0.80 -12.59 12.88
CA VAL A 44 -0.92 -11.25 13.45
C VAL A 44 -1.21 -11.38 14.94
N ALA A 45 -0.49 -10.61 15.76
CA ALA A 45 -0.73 -10.57 17.20
C ALA A 45 -2.18 -10.14 17.49
N ILE A 46 -2.83 -10.79 18.46
CA ILE A 46 -4.26 -10.55 18.76
C ILE A 46 -4.57 -9.05 18.96
N PRO A 47 -3.78 -8.27 19.74
CA PRO A 47 -4.06 -6.84 19.95
C PRO A 47 -4.00 -5.99 18.68
N MET A 48 -3.38 -6.51 17.61
CA MET A 48 -3.15 -5.77 16.37
C MET A 48 -4.18 -6.06 15.29
N LYS A 49 -5.09 -7.02 15.50
CA LYS A 49 -6.07 -7.42 14.50
C LYS A 49 -7.01 -6.28 14.10
N ASP A 50 -7.57 -5.58 15.09
CA ASP A 50 -8.54 -4.51 14.84
C ASP A 50 -7.90 -3.31 14.15
N VAL A 51 -6.70 -2.93 14.61
CA VAL A 51 -5.93 -1.82 14.02
C VAL A 51 -5.53 -2.14 12.59
N LEU A 52 -5.07 -3.37 12.34
CA LEU A 52 -4.75 -3.84 11.00
C LEU A 52 -5.99 -3.82 10.09
N GLN A 53 -7.12 -4.37 10.54
CA GLN A 53 -8.34 -4.42 9.74
C GLN A 53 -8.82 -3.02 9.37
N LYS A 54 -8.81 -2.09 10.34
CA LYS A 54 -9.13 -0.68 10.08
C LYS A 54 -8.20 -0.12 9.01
N LYS A 55 -6.90 -0.37 9.11
CA LYS A 55 -5.94 0.15 8.14
C LYS A 55 -6.14 -0.42 6.74
N LEU A 56 -6.38 -1.73 6.62
CA LEU A 56 -6.69 -2.40 5.35
C LEU A 56 -7.96 -1.81 4.72
N ASN A 57 -9.02 -1.60 5.51
CA ASN A 57 -10.25 -0.99 5.02
C ASN A 57 -10.03 0.46 4.54
N GLU A 58 -9.21 1.26 5.24
CA GLU A 58 -8.86 2.62 4.81
C GLU A 58 -8.20 2.63 3.43
N ILE A 59 -7.22 1.75 3.20
CA ILE A 59 -6.45 1.74 1.94
C ILE A 59 -7.22 1.10 0.77
N ILE A 60 -8.16 0.19 1.06
CA ILE A 60 -9.14 -0.29 0.08
C ILE A 60 -10.10 0.84 -0.30
N THR A 61 -10.62 1.57 0.68
CA THR A 61 -11.51 2.73 0.44
C THR A 61 -10.82 3.83 -0.36
N GLN A 62 -9.50 3.98 -0.21
CA GLN A 62 -8.66 4.90 -0.98
C GLN A 62 -8.25 4.37 -2.37
N GLU A 63 -8.73 3.19 -2.77
CA GLU A 63 -8.40 2.51 -4.04
C GLU A 63 -6.89 2.27 -4.25
N ILE A 64 -6.13 2.08 -3.16
CA ILE A 64 -4.70 1.78 -3.22
C ILE A 64 -4.47 0.28 -3.47
N ILE A 65 -5.30 -0.56 -2.85
CA ILE A 65 -5.31 -2.00 -3.03
C ILE A 65 -6.74 -2.48 -3.27
N GLU A 66 -6.88 -3.68 -3.83
CA GLU A 66 -8.15 -4.34 -4.07
C GLU A 66 -8.15 -5.76 -3.50
N THR A 67 -9.34 -6.28 -3.21
CA THR A 67 -9.53 -7.69 -2.87
C THR A 67 -9.44 -8.53 -4.14
N VAL A 68 -8.79 -9.68 -4.04
CA VAL A 68 -8.64 -10.63 -5.15
C VAL A 68 -9.31 -11.94 -4.74
N ASP A 69 -10.24 -12.42 -5.57
CA ASP A 69 -11.01 -13.64 -5.31
C ASP A 69 -10.23 -14.92 -5.70
N GLU A 70 -9.26 -14.77 -6.60
CA GLU A 70 -8.47 -15.89 -7.13
C GLU A 70 -7.11 -16.03 -6.44
N ALA A 71 -6.73 -17.28 -6.23
CA ALA A 71 -5.48 -17.63 -5.58
C ALA A 71 -4.29 -17.41 -6.54
N SER A 72 -3.69 -16.22 -6.53
CA SER A 72 -2.50 -15.90 -7.35
C SER A 72 -1.31 -16.81 -7.03
N GLU A 73 -0.45 -17.09 -8.02
CA GLU A 73 0.83 -17.77 -7.81
C GLU A 73 1.88 -16.87 -7.12
N TRP A 74 1.59 -15.58 -6.99
CA TRP A 74 2.47 -14.58 -6.38
C TRP A 74 1.88 -14.11 -5.05
N ARG A 75 2.32 -14.72 -3.93
CA ARG A 75 1.86 -14.41 -2.57
C ARG A 75 3.04 -14.11 -1.67
N ALA A 76 3.18 -12.84 -1.31
CA ALA A 76 4.16 -12.38 -0.34
C ALA A 76 3.56 -12.31 1.08
N PRO A 77 4.34 -12.62 2.14
CA PRO A 77 3.90 -12.39 3.50
C PRO A 77 3.80 -10.89 3.78
N MET A 78 2.75 -10.50 4.50
CA MET A 78 2.67 -9.18 5.12
C MET A 78 3.38 -9.18 6.47
N VAL A 79 4.03 -8.06 6.79
CA VAL A 79 4.64 -7.79 8.10
C VAL A 79 4.12 -6.48 8.62
N ILE A 80 3.86 -6.42 9.93
CA ILE A 80 3.42 -5.21 10.58
C ILE A 80 4.61 -4.56 11.27
N VAL A 81 4.94 -3.33 10.85
CA VAL A 81 6.06 -2.56 11.43
C VAL A 81 5.49 -1.43 12.27
N PRO A 82 5.73 -1.39 13.59
CA PRO A 82 5.34 -0.26 14.43
C PRO A 82 6.08 1.01 14.00
N LYS A 83 5.33 2.06 13.68
CA LYS A 83 5.81 3.45 13.62
C LYS A 83 5.39 4.12 14.92
N SER A 84 6.21 5.06 15.42
CA SER A 84 6.00 5.66 16.74
C SER A 84 4.56 6.16 16.95
N LYS A 85 3.97 5.77 18.09
CA LYS A 85 2.64 6.14 18.60
C LYS A 85 1.48 5.91 17.62
N GLU A 86 1.24 4.68 17.16
CA GLU A 86 -0.07 4.16 16.64
C GLU A 86 -0.19 3.92 15.12
N ILE A 87 0.83 4.21 14.30
CA ILE A 87 0.75 3.91 12.86
C ILE A 87 1.55 2.65 12.58
N TYR A 88 0.91 1.63 12.01
CA TYR A 88 1.61 0.45 11.52
C TYR A 88 1.76 0.56 10.00
N ASP A 89 2.99 0.62 9.51
CA ASP A 89 3.28 0.47 8.08
C ASP A 89 3.29 -1.03 7.75
N TYR A 90 2.73 -1.39 6.59
CA TYR A 90 2.75 -2.76 6.07
C TYR A 90 3.74 -2.84 4.91
N ALA A 91 4.67 -3.79 4.99
CA ALA A 91 5.56 -4.12 3.89
C ALA A 91 5.07 -5.42 3.26
N LEU A 92 4.62 -5.35 2.01
CA LEU A 92 4.59 -6.52 1.13
C LEU A 92 6.02 -6.71 0.64
N ILE A 93 6.71 -7.69 1.22
CA ILE A 93 8.07 -8.01 0.81
C ILE A 93 7.98 -8.82 -0.49
N PHE A 94 8.06 -8.13 -1.63
CA PHE A 94 8.32 -8.79 -2.90
C PHE A 94 9.82 -9.13 -2.94
N GLN A 95 10.18 -10.38 -2.65
CA GLN A 95 11.52 -10.87 -2.97
C GLN A 95 11.56 -11.25 -4.45
N ASN A 96 12.46 -10.58 -5.18
CA ASN A 96 12.86 -10.94 -6.56
C ASN A 96 13.66 -12.23 -6.58
#